data_AF-A0A9E1YPY2-F1
#
_entry.id   AF-A0A9E1YPY2-F1
#
_cell.length_a   1.000
_cell.length_b   1.000
_cell.length_c   1.000
_cell.angle_alpha   90.00
_cell.angle_beta   90.00
_cell.angle_gamma   90.00
#
_symmetry.space_group_name_H-M   'P 1'
#
loop_
_entity.id
_entity.type
_entity.pdbx_description
1 polymer ?
#
loop_
_entity_poly.entity_id
_entity_poly.type
_entity_poly.pdbx_seq_one_letter_code
_entity_poly.pdbx_strand_id
1 'polypeptide(L)' 'MARDPRYDILFEPVQIGPVTAPNRFYQVPHCSGMGNQKPQTLNAMREIKAEGGWGV' A
#
# COMPACT_ATOMS: atom_id res chain seq x y z
N MET A 1 -18.25 11.45 -7.97
CA MET A 1 -17.54 11.91 -9.18
C MET A 1 -16.91 10.69 -9.83
N ALA A 2 -17.03 10.53 -11.15
CA ALA A 2 -16.33 9.45 -11.85
C ALA A 2 -14.82 9.71 -11.81
N ARG A 3 -14.02 8.64 -11.71
CA ARG A 3 -12.55 8.71 -11.79
C ARG A 3 -12.15 9.20 -13.18
N ASP A 4 -11.16 10.09 -13.26
CA ASP A 4 -10.58 10.51 -14.54
C ASP A 4 -9.88 9.32 -15.21
N PRO A 5 -10.23 8.97 -16.47
CA PRO A 5 -9.67 7.81 -17.16
C PRO A 5 -8.13 7.79 -17.23
N ARG A 6 -7.46 8.95 -17.16
CA ARG A 6 -6.00 9.04 -17.13
C ARG A 6 -5.37 8.30 -15.94
N TYR A 7 -6.13 8.08 -14.87
CA TYR A 7 -5.66 7.37 -13.68
C TYR A 7 -6.05 5.89 -13.65
N ASP A 8 -6.83 5.39 -14.62
CA ASP A 8 -7.27 3.98 -14.63
C ASP A 8 -6.09 3.01 -14.57
N ILE A 9 -5.00 3.33 -15.27
CA ILE A 9 -3.75 2.55 -15.26
C ILE A 9 -3.21 2.30 -13.84
N LEU A 10 -3.41 3.23 -12.90
CA LEU A 10 -2.91 3.10 -11.53
C LEU A 10 -3.62 1.99 -10.73
N PHE A 11 -4.79 1.55 -11.19
CA PHE A 11 -5.62 0.55 -10.54
C PHE A 11 -5.59 -0.80 -11.27
N GLU A 12 -4.79 -0.93 -12.32
CA GLU A 12 -4.57 -2.23 -12.96
C GLU A 12 -3.70 -3.13 -12.07
N PRO A 13 -4.03 -4.44 -11.97
CA PRO A 13 -3.20 -5.39 -11.26
C PRO A 13 -1.79 -5.53 -11.87
N VAL A 14 -0.80 -5.83 -11.03
CA VAL A 14 0.60 -6.04 -11.45
C VAL A 14 1.17 -7.31 -10.84
N GLN A 15 1.75 -8.18 -11.67
CA GLN A 15 2.46 -9.38 -11.19
C GLN A 15 3.82 -9.01 -10.61
N ILE A 16 4.10 -9.43 -9.38
CA ILE A 16 5.38 -9.25 -8.69
C ILE A 16 5.85 -10.62 -8.18
N GLY A 17 6.71 -11.28 -8.96
CA GLY A 17 7.15 -12.64 -8.64
C GLY A 17 5.97 -13.61 -8.56
N PRO A 18 5.75 -14.32 -7.44
CA PRO A 18 4.66 -15.28 -7.29
C PRO A 18 3.29 -14.66 -6.92
N VAL A 19 3.22 -13.35 -6.61
CA VAL A 19 1.99 -12.68 -6.16
C VAL A 19 1.54 -11.61 -7.14
N THR A 20 0.25 -11.28 -7.15
CA THR A 20 -0.32 -10.19 -7.94
C THR A 20 -0.76 -9.07 -7.01
N ALA A 21 -0.16 -7.87 -7.15
CA ALA A 21 -0.63 -6.68 -6.47
C ALA A 21 -1.93 -6.18 -7.12
N PRO A 22 -2.93 -5.72 -6.34
CA PRO A 22 -4.23 -5.32 -6.87
C PRO A 22 -4.20 -4.00 -7.66
N ASN A 23 -3.14 -3.20 -7.49
CA ASN A 23 -2.98 -1.88 -8.10
C ASN A 23 -1.49 -1.48 -8.11
N ARG A 24 -1.19 -0.29 -8.63
CA ARG A 24 0.18 0.25 -8.77
C ARG A 24 0.60 1.15 -7.61
N PHE A 25 -0.15 1.20 -6.51
CA PHE A 25 0.21 1.99 -5.33
C PHE A 25 1.18 1.20 -4.45
N TYR A 26 2.43 1.66 -4.37
CA TYR A 26 3.52 0.98 -3.66
C TYR A 26 4.06 1.81 -2.49
N GLN A 27 3.86 1.30 -1.29
CA GLN A 27 4.30 1.89 -0.03
C GLN A 27 5.77 1.49 0.21
N VAL A 28 6.71 2.31 -0.27
CA VAL A 28 8.14 2.02 -0.12
C VAL A 28 8.58 1.85 1.34
N PRO A 29 9.64 1.08 1.62
CA PRO A 29 10.19 0.97 2.98
C PRO A 29 10.52 2.35 3.57
N HIS A 30 9.97 2.64 4.75
CA HIS A 30 10.30 3.86 5.52
C HIS A 30 10.33 3.58 7.02
N CYS A 31 11.10 4.38 7.74
CA CYS A 31 11.13 4.42 9.20
C CYS A 31 9.96 5.24 9.77
N SER A 32 9.52 4.92 10.99
CA SER A 32 8.44 5.64 11.70
C SER A 32 8.78 5.98 13.16
N GLY A 33 10.03 5.77 13.57
CA GLY A 33 10.47 5.96 14.97
C GLY A 33 9.90 4.95 15.98
N MET A 34 8.95 4.09 15.58
CA MET A 34 8.33 3.08 16.44
C MET A 34 9.19 1.82 16.55
N GLY A 35 9.62 1.29 15.40
CA GLY A 35 10.49 0.12 15.29
C GLY A 35 10.04 -1.07 16.14
N ASN A 36 11.02 -1.80 16.66
CA ASN A 36 10.82 -2.93 17.58
C ASN A 36 10.40 -2.49 19.00
N GLN A 37 10.57 -1.21 19.35
CA GLN A 37 10.18 -0.69 20.66
C GLN A 37 8.66 -0.49 20.79
N LYS A 38 7.98 -0.20 19.67
CA LYS A 38 6.52 0.00 19.61
C LYS A 38 5.90 -0.77 18.43
N PRO A 39 5.98 -2.12 18.43
CA PRO A 39 5.57 -2.93 17.29
C PRO A 39 4.05 -2.86 17.04
N GLN A 40 3.22 -2.73 18.08
CA GLN A 40 1.77 -2.63 17.93
C GLN A 40 1.36 -1.31 17.24
N THR A 41 2.01 -0.20 17.59
CA THR A 41 1.79 1.09 16.91
C THR A 41 2.24 1.03 15.46
N LEU A 42 3.38 0.36 15.18
CA LEU A 42 3.85 0.13 13.82
C LEU A 42 2.83 -0.70 13.02
N ASN A 43 2.27 -1.77 13.59
CA ASN A 43 1.26 -2.59 12.94
C ASN A 43 -0.01 -1.80 12.63
N ALA A 44 -0.57 -1.07 13.60
CA ALA A 44 -1.74 -0.22 13.39
C ALA A 44 -1.50 0.82 12.29
N MET A 45 -0.30 1.42 12.24
CA MET A 45 0.07 2.34 11.15
C MET A 45 0.11 1.64 9.77
N ARG A 46 0.45 0.35 9.71
CA ARG A 46 0.43 -0.43 8.45
C ARG A 46 -1.00 -0.85 8.08
N GLU A 47 -1.84 -1.21 9.06
CA GLU A 47 -3.26 -1.52 8.85
C GLU A 47 -3.99 -0.35 8.19
N ILE A 48 -3.81 0.88 8.68
CA ILE A 48 -4.41 2.08 8.07
C ILE A 48 -3.98 2.26 6.60
N LYS A 49 -2.77 1.83 6.22
CA LYS A 49 -2.33 1.89 4.82
C LYS A 49 -3.00 0.81 3.96
N ALA A 50 -3.17 -0.39 4.51
CA ALA A 50 -3.91 -1.44 3.83
C ALA A 50 -5.38 -1.03 3.61
N GLU A 51 -6.04 -0.47 4.63
CA GLU A 51 -7.38 0.12 4.51
C GLU A 51 -7.45 1.24 3.49
N GLY A 52 -6.39 2.06 3.40
CA GLY A 52 -6.24 3.13 2.41
C GLY A 52 -6.02 2.65 0.97
N GLY A 53 -5.92 1.34 0.72
CA GLY A 53 -5.85 0.76 -0.62
C GLY A 53 -4.45 0.67 -1.24
N TRP A 54 -3.38 0.78 -0.44
CA TRP A 54 -2.02 0.51 -0.91
C TRP A 54 -1.89 -0.98 -1.26
N GLY A 55 -1.48 -1.28 -2.49
CA GLY A 55 -1.39 -2.65 -2.99
C GLY A 55 -0.15 -3.41 -2.50
N VAL A 56 0.90 -2.69 -2.11
CA VAL A 56 2.15 -3.21 -1.57
C VAL A 56 2.71 -2.27 -0.51
#